data_AF-A0A922SZV9-F1
#
_entry.id   AF-A0A922SZV9-F1
#
_cell.length_a   1.000
_cell.length_b   1.000
_cell.length_c   1.000
_cell.angle_alpha   90.00
_cell.angle_beta   90.00
_cell.angle_gamma   90.00
#
_symmetry.space_group_name_H-M   'P 1'
#
loop_
_entity.id
_entity.type
_entity.pdbx_description
1 polymer ?
#
loop_
_entity_poly.entity_id
_entity_poly.type
_entity_poly.pdbx_seq_one_letter_code
_entity_poly.pdbx_strand_id
1 'polypeptide(L)'
;MAQSVRPAPKAAIVKGVDLGAIYSENVAAKIIQVAQRGLKQKAPLQSYPHTVPQTGPGQGHYEEREADFWTCGFFPGCIYTLLERSMRYPQAIDVPDHVRPQIQEHLLKLGRHYSVAIIQMSSRTDTHDMGFIVQPALQKDWELTGNKESYQSVVNAAYALASRYDDKVKAIRSWDVAINDRYSITDMSTNFLVIIDSMCNLDLLYYIGHAQNDPTLITIATQHANSIINEILRPDYSSYHLVNFSPSTGLPQAKMTNQGWTDDSTWSRGQAWAILGFAQTYTWTKDVKFLATAINCANYFVRRLTEGEGKWHHHLVPVWDFDAEQEDIREPLRDVSAGVIAANGLVIIYLALLALPSATAAELSDGTDFLELAVGTVGQTLEMSYDADFASFKAPLAKKSTVNGNGNANGVNGVTVGAEVGIKETRFECILRNSTTNWNRHAHKKYKNHGLVYADYFLCEFGNRLLRAGLV
;
A
#
# COMPACT_ATOMS: atom_id res chain seq x y z
N MET A 1 -29.18 25.50 16.92
CA MET A 1 -27.72 25.54 16.75
C MET A 1 -27.41 24.95 15.39
N ALA A 2 -27.08 25.78 14.41
CA ALA A 2 -26.71 25.32 13.07
C ALA A 2 -25.33 24.66 13.15
N GLN A 3 -25.25 23.37 12.85
CA GLN A 3 -23.98 22.73 12.56
C GLN A 3 -23.39 23.46 11.35
N SER A 4 -22.27 24.15 11.56
CA SER A 4 -21.44 24.64 10.46
C SER A 4 -20.95 23.42 9.70
N VAL A 5 -21.69 23.05 8.65
CA VAL A 5 -21.25 22.09 7.65
C VAL A 5 -20.09 22.76 6.96
N ARG A 6 -18.86 22.29 7.23
CA ARG A 6 -17.70 22.73 6.46
C ARG A 6 -18.01 22.49 4.98
N PRO A 7 -17.59 23.39 4.08
CA PRO A 7 -17.78 23.18 2.65
C PRO A 7 -17.22 21.80 2.28
N ALA A 8 -17.94 21.06 1.44
CA ALA A 8 -17.47 19.78 0.92
C ALA A 8 -16.04 19.94 0.36
N PRO A 9 -15.16 18.93 0.48
CA PRO A 9 -13.84 18.99 -0.10
C PRO A 9 -13.95 19.41 -1.57
N LYS A 10 -12.99 20.21 -2.07
CA LYS A 10 -12.93 20.53 -3.50
C LYS A 10 -13.06 19.22 -4.29
N ALA A 11 -14.06 19.16 -5.17
CA ALA A 11 -14.40 17.93 -5.86
C ALA A 11 -13.18 17.41 -6.62
N ALA A 12 -12.68 16.23 -6.24
CA ALA A 12 -11.56 15.56 -6.88
C ALA A 12 -12.11 14.63 -7.96
N ILE A 13 -12.68 15.22 -9.02
CA ILE A 13 -13.36 14.48 -10.07
C ILE A 13 -12.37 14.16 -11.20
N VAL A 14 -12.15 12.87 -11.45
CA VAL A 14 -11.29 12.38 -12.54
C VAL A 14 -12.11 11.43 -13.40
N LYS A 15 -12.18 11.68 -14.72
CA LYS A 15 -13.02 10.90 -15.65
C LYS A 15 -14.48 10.74 -15.17
N GLY A 16 -15.02 11.76 -14.49
CA GLY A 16 -16.38 11.75 -13.96
C GLY A 16 -16.58 11.00 -12.64
N VAL A 17 -15.53 10.41 -12.06
CA VAL A 17 -15.57 9.72 -10.76
C VAL A 17 -15.13 10.67 -9.64
N ASP A 18 -15.91 10.81 -8.57
CA ASP A 18 -15.57 11.61 -7.40
C ASP A 18 -14.66 10.84 -6.44
N LEU A 19 -13.42 11.32 -6.28
CA LEU A 19 -12.40 10.76 -5.41
C LEU A 19 -12.17 11.63 -4.16
N GLY A 20 -13.04 12.59 -3.87
CA GLY A 20 -12.89 13.57 -2.79
C GLY A 20 -12.73 12.94 -1.40
N ALA A 21 -13.32 11.76 -1.18
CA ALA A 21 -13.21 11.00 0.07
C ALA A 21 -11.75 10.71 0.47
N ILE A 22 -10.86 10.49 -0.51
CA ILE A 22 -9.42 10.20 -0.28
C ILE A 22 -8.71 11.38 0.40
N TYR A 23 -9.17 12.62 0.13
CA TYR A 23 -8.56 13.87 0.58
C TYR A 23 -9.27 14.49 1.79
N SER A 24 -10.32 13.83 2.27
CA SER A 24 -11.20 14.33 3.33
C SER A 24 -10.54 14.45 4.70
N GLU A 25 -11.10 15.31 5.54
CA GLU A 25 -10.77 15.41 6.96
C GLU A 25 -10.80 14.05 7.68
N ASN A 26 -11.74 13.17 7.33
CA ASN A 26 -11.89 11.84 7.94
C ASN A 26 -10.63 11.00 7.79
N VAL A 27 -10.04 10.95 6.59
CA VAL A 27 -8.81 10.18 6.32
C VAL A 27 -7.66 10.67 7.22
N ALA A 28 -7.44 11.99 7.25
CA ALA A 28 -6.39 12.57 8.08
C ALA A 28 -6.62 12.32 9.58
N ALA A 29 -7.86 12.52 10.04
CA ALA A 29 -8.22 12.36 11.44
C ALA A 29 -8.10 10.90 11.92
N LYS A 30 -8.49 9.90 11.11
CA LYS A 30 -8.34 8.47 11.45
C LYS A 30 -6.89 8.07 11.63
N ILE A 31 -6.04 8.44 10.67
CA ILE A 31 -4.60 8.13 10.73
C ILE A 31 -3.97 8.78 11.97
N ILE A 32 -4.28 10.06 12.23
CA ILE A 32 -3.73 10.80 13.38
C ILE A 32 -4.25 10.23 14.71
N GLN A 33 -5.53 9.86 14.80
CA GLN A 33 -6.12 9.22 15.99
C GLN A 33 -5.30 7.99 16.40
N VAL A 34 -5.04 7.07 15.47
CA VAL A 34 -4.31 5.84 15.77
C VAL A 34 -2.84 6.16 16.06
N ALA A 35 -2.22 7.04 15.27
CA ALA A 35 -0.81 7.41 15.46
C ALA A 35 -0.54 8.08 16.82
N GLN A 36 -1.47 8.90 17.33
CA GLN A 36 -1.35 9.53 18.64
C GLN A 36 -1.36 8.51 19.79
N ARG A 37 -2.01 7.36 19.62
CA ARG A 37 -1.97 6.28 20.62
C ARG A 37 -0.61 5.57 20.63
N GLY A 38 -0.01 5.35 19.47
CA GLY A 38 1.37 4.86 19.39
C GLY A 38 2.36 5.83 20.04
N LEU A 39 2.21 7.14 19.80
CA LEU A 39 3.07 8.17 20.39
C LEU A 39 3.06 8.20 21.93
N LYS A 40 2.00 7.68 22.58
CA LYS A 40 1.91 7.56 24.04
C LYS A 40 2.73 6.39 24.59
N GLN A 41 3.14 5.47 23.73
CA GLN A 41 4.03 4.36 24.07
C GLN A 41 5.49 4.77 23.89
N LYS A 42 6.41 4.00 24.47
CA LYS A 42 7.85 4.24 24.31
C LYS A 42 8.34 3.60 23.01
N ALA A 43 9.03 4.38 22.17
CA ALA A 43 9.72 3.83 21.01
C ALA A 43 11.00 3.05 21.42
N PRO A 44 11.40 1.99 20.70
CA PRO A 44 10.72 1.41 19.53
C PRO A 44 9.40 0.72 19.89
N LEU A 45 8.37 0.96 19.07
CA LEU A 45 7.09 0.25 19.20
C LEU A 45 7.29 -1.24 18.93
N GLN A 46 6.66 -2.08 19.74
CA GLN A 46 6.77 -3.54 19.66
C GLN A 46 5.78 -4.15 18.66
N SER A 47 4.72 -3.42 18.33
CA SER A 47 3.64 -3.87 17.46
C SER A 47 3.08 -2.71 16.62
N TYR A 48 2.48 -3.06 15.48
CA TYR A 48 2.00 -2.13 14.45
C TYR A 48 0.59 -2.52 13.97
N PRO A 49 -0.25 -1.55 13.61
CA PRO A 49 -1.55 -1.78 13.00
C PRO A 49 -1.52 -2.74 11.80
N HIS A 50 -2.39 -3.74 11.78
CA HIS A 50 -2.47 -4.73 10.69
C HIS A 50 -3.89 -4.84 10.10
N THR A 51 -4.85 -5.32 10.89
CA THR A 51 -6.23 -5.60 10.45
C THR A 51 -7.23 -4.96 11.39
N VAL A 52 -8.41 -4.56 10.90
CA VAL A 52 -9.50 -4.06 11.74
C VAL A 52 -10.72 -4.98 11.58
N PRO A 53 -11.02 -5.85 12.55
CA PRO A 53 -12.18 -6.74 12.48
C PRO A 53 -13.48 -5.96 12.31
N GLN A 54 -14.40 -6.50 11.51
CA GLN A 54 -15.72 -5.90 11.32
C GLN A 54 -16.79 -6.45 12.27
N THR A 55 -16.48 -7.52 13.01
CA THR A 55 -17.38 -8.19 13.93
C THR A 55 -16.59 -8.73 15.13
N GLY A 56 -17.28 -8.99 16.24
CA GLY A 56 -16.68 -9.60 17.42
C GLY A 56 -16.05 -8.59 18.39
N PRO A 57 -15.35 -9.06 19.45
CA PRO A 57 -14.91 -8.21 20.55
C PRO A 57 -13.92 -7.11 20.17
N GLY A 58 -13.08 -7.35 19.16
CA GLY A 58 -12.10 -6.39 18.64
C GLY A 58 -12.64 -5.54 17.48
N GLN A 59 -13.96 -5.55 17.23
CA GLN A 59 -14.55 -4.84 16.10
C GLN A 59 -14.16 -3.35 16.10
N GLY A 60 -13.72 -2.88 14.94
CA GLY A 60 -13.44 -1.46 14.72
C GLY A 60 -12.10 -0.95 15.27
N HIS A 61 -11.35 -1.79 15.98
CA HIS A 61 -10.01 -1.47 16.45
C HIS A 61 -8.96 -2.27 15.70
N TYR A 62 -7.77 -1.70 15.50
CA TYR A 62 -6.65 -2.42 14.93
C TYR A 62 -6.24 -3.60 15.81
N GLU A 63 -6.26 -4.79 15.24
CA GLU A 63 -5.39 -5.88 15.64
C GLU A 63 -3.99 -5.56 15.14
N GLU A 64 -3.04 -5.56 16.07
CA GLU A 64 -1.64 -5.28 15.78
C GLU A 64 -0.85 -6.56 15.52
N ARG A 65 0.27 -6.42 14.81
CA ARG A 65 1.27 -7.46 14.59
C ARG A 65 2.63 -6.99 15.08
N GLU A 66 3.52 -7.93 15.32
CA GLU A 66 4.88 -7.70 15.79
C GLU A 66 5.62 -6.74 14.85
N ALA A 67 6.54 -5.94 15.38
CA ALA A 67 7.30 -4.97 14.60
C ALA A 67 8.06 -5.59 13.41
N ASP A 68 8.48 -6.84 13.54
CA ASP A 68 9.18 -7.59 12.50
C ASP A 68 8.26 -8.21 11.44
N PHE A 69 6.94 -8.07 11.58
CA PHE A 69 5.98 -8.51 10.58
C PHE A 69 5.96 -7.59 9.36
N TRP A 70 5.80 -8.17 8.17
CA TRP A 70 6.00 -7.49 6.87
C TRP A 70 5.14 -6.24 6.64
N THR A 71 4.01 -6.10 7.34
CA THR A 71 3.11 -4.95 7.16
C THR A 71 3.47 -3.72 8.00
N CYS A 72 4.52 -3.76 8.82
CA CYS A 72 4.83 -2.69 9.77
C CYS A 72 5.14 -1.34 9.10
N GLY A 73 5.60 -1.34 7.85
CA GLY A 73 5.90 -0.12 7.09
C GLY A 73 4.66 0.65 6.61
N PHE A 74 3.52 -0.01 6.41
CA PHE A 74 2.37 0.63 5.76
C PHE A 74 1.66 1.66 6.63
N PHE A 75 1.53 1.44 7.94
CA PHE A 75 0.89 2.41 8.83
C PHE A 75 1.68 3.73 8.91
N PRO A 76 3.00 3.75 9.21
CA PRO A 76 3.77 4.98 9.07
C PRO A 76 3.76 5.50 7.63
N GLY A 77 3.68 4.62 6.63
CA GLY A 77 3.42 5.02 5.24
C GLY A 77 2.18 5.91 5.08
N CYS A 78 1.05 5.57 5.70
CA CYS A 78 -0.14 6.42 5.72
C CYS A 78 0.16 7.81 6.31
N ILE A 79 0.93 7.89 7.39
CA ILE A 79 1.34 9.17 8.00
C ILE A 79 2.18 9.99 7.01
N TYR A 80 3.14 9.35 6.33
CA TYR A 80 4.00 10.02 5.35
C TYR A 80 3.26 10.44 4.07
N THR A 81 2.19 9.73 3.66
CA THR A 81 1.34 10.21 2.56
C THR A 81 0.62 11.52 2.92
N LEU A 82 0.16 11.68 4.17
CA LEU A 82 -0.39 12.95 4.65
C LEU A 82 0.68 14.04 4.75
N LEU A 83 1.89 13.69 5.18
CA LEU A 83 3.01 14.63 5.24
C LEU A 83 3.34 15.15 3.84
N GLU A 84 3.46 14.25 2.85
CA GLU A 84 3.67 14.63 1.45
C GLU A 84 2.58 15.59 0.95
N ARG A 85 1.30 15.28 1.19
CA ARG A 85 0.19 16.20 0.84
C ARG A 85 0.38 17.56 1.49
N SER A 86 0.66 17.59 2.79
CA SER A 86 0.82 18.85 3.52
C SER A 86 2.01 19.70 3.06
N MET A 87 3.07 19.08 2.53
CA MET A 87 4.29 19.78 2.08
C MET A 87 4.23 20.17 0.60
N ARG A 88 3.79 19.26 -0.27
CA ARG A 88 3.84 19.42 -1.73
C ARG A 88 2.50 19.87 -2.33
N TYR A 89 1.38 19.52 -1.70
CA TYR A 89 0.03 19.78 -2.18
C TYR A 89 -0.86 20.34 -1.05
N PRO A 90 -0.49 21.45 -0.38
CA PRO A 90 -1.14 21.89 0.86
C PRO A 90 -2.64 22.20 0.70
N GLN A 91 -3.13 22.40 -0.53
CA GLN A 91 -4.55 22.60 -0.83
C GLN A 91 -5.37 21.29 -0.87
N ALA A 92 -4.70 20.14 -1.00
CA ALA A 92 -5.30 18.81 -1.05
C ALA A 92 -5.36 18.10 0.31
N ILE A 93 -4.88 18.75 1.37
CA ILE A 93 -5.07 18.27 2.75
C ILE A 93 -6.19 19.06 3.43
N ASP A 94 -7.28 18.36 3.76
CA ASP A 94 -8.43 18.91 4.46
C ASP A 94 -8.22 18.85 5.98
N VAL A 95 -7.64 19.92 6.52
CA VAL A 95 -7.45 20.14 7.96
C VAL A 95 -7.94 21.55 8.32
N PRO A 96 -8.49 21.76 9.54
CA PRO A 96 -8.91 23.07 9.99
C PRO A 96 -7.77 24.09 10.01
N ASP A 97 -8.10 25.36 9.83
CA ASP A 97 -7.14 26.47 9.82
C ASP A 97 -6.30 26.57 11.10
N HIS A 98 -6.86 26.18 12.26
CA HIS A 98 -6.11 26.16 13.52
C HIS A 98 -5.12 24.99 13.65
N VAL A 99 -5.30 23.93 12.87
CA VAL A 99 -4.40 22.75 12.84
C VAL A 99 -3.34 22.89 11.75
N ARG A 100 -3.69 23.55 10.63
CA ARG A 100 -2.83 23.68 9.45
C ARG A 100 -1.41 24.17 9.72
N PRO A 101 -1.15 25.17 10.59
CA PRO A 101 0.23 25.64 10.85
C PRO A 101 1.13 24.60 11.53
N GLN A 102 0.55 23.64 12.25
CA GLN A 102 1.30 22.65 13.05
C GLN A 102 1.23 21.22 12.47
N ILE A 103 0.48 21.00 11.38
CA ILE A 103 0.21 19.66 10.87
C ILE A 103 1.49 18.96 10.36
N GLN A 104 2.39 19.68 9.68
CA GLN A 104 3.62 19.13 9.14
C GLN A 104 4.54 18.61 10.27
N GLU A 105 4.79 19.44 11.28
CA GLU A 105 5.61 19.07 12.43
C GLU A 105 4.97 17.90 13.21
N HIS A 106 3.65 17.93 13.38
CA HIS A 106 2.93 16.85 14.07
C HIS A 106 3.04 15.52 13.33
N LEU A 107 2.78 15.50 12.03
CA LEU A 107 2.89 14.30 11.20
C LEU A 107 4.33 13.77 11.16
N LEU A 108 5.33 14.66 11.07
CA LEU A 108 6.73 14.26 11.10
C LEU A 108 7.12 13.61 12.43
N LYS A 109 6.66 14.18 13.56
CA LYS A 109 6.86 13.59 14.90
C LYS A 109 6.23 12.21 15.00
N LEU A 110 5.00 12.05 14.51
CA LEU A 110 4.30 10.76 14.52
C LEU A 110 5.02 9.74 13.62
N GLY A 111 5.33 10.10 12.37
CA GLY A 111 5.98 9.22 11.40
C GLY A 111 7.34 8.73 11.89
N ARG A 112 8.17 9.62 12.44
CA ARG A 112 9.48 9.26 12.99
C ARG A 112 9.39 8.39 14.24
N HIS A 113 8.36 8.59 15.08
CA HIS A 113 8.13 7.73 16.25
C HIS A 113 7.81 6.29 15.83
N TYR A 114 6.98 6.10 14.81
CA TYR A 114 6.70 4.79 14.22
C TYR A 114 7.86 4.22 13.39
N SER A 115 8.86 5.04 13.03
CA SER A 115 9.97 4.60 12.19
C SER A 115 11.12 3.98 12.99
N VAL A 116 11.16 4.15 14.32
CA VAL A 116 12.32 3.74 15.15
C VAL A 116 12.61 2.24 15.05
N ALA A 117 11.59 1.37 15.14
CA ALA A 117 11.81 -0.07 15.02
C ALA A 117 12.23 -0.45 13.59
N ILE A 118 11.63 0.19 12.58
CA ILE A 118 11.92 -0.05 11.15
C ILE A 118 13.39 0.28 10.84
N ILE A 119 13.91 1.40 11.38
CA ILE A 119 15.34 1.76 11.27
C ILE A 119 16.23 0.66 11.85
N GLN A 120 15.90 0.16 13.05
CA GLN A 120 16.65 -0.91 13.72
C GLN A 120 16.62 -2.24 12.95
N MET A 121 15.54 -2.51 12.22
CA MET A 121 15.35 -3.72 11.43
C MET A 121 15.82 -3.61 9.98
N SER A 122 16.33 -2.45 9.55
CA SER A 122 16.66 -2.17 8.14
C SER A 122 17.75 -3.06 7.53
N SER A 123 18.51 -3.81 8.33
CA SER A 123 19.55 -4.75 7.85
C SER A 123 19.13 -6.22 7.91
N ARG A 124 17.85 -6.51 8.12
CA ARG A 124 17.32 -7.88 8.15
C ARG A 124 17.45 -8.59 6.81
N THR A 125 17.97 -9.80 6.83
CA THR A 125 18.23 -10.62 5.63
C THR A 125 17.34 -11.86 5.55
N ASP A 126 16.35 -11.99 6.44
CA ASP A 126 15.44 -13.15 6.58
C ASP A 126 14.13 -13.01 5.78
N THR A 127 13.90 -11.88 5.11
CA THR A 127 12.68 -11.63 4.32
C THR A 127 12.95 -10.86 3.03
N HIS A 128 12.11 -11.09 2.01
CA HIS A 128 12.07 -10.27 0.80
C HIS A 128 11.25 -8.98 0.97
N ASP A 129 10.46 -8.87 2.03
CA ASP A 129 9.52 -7.75 2.27
C ASP A 129 10.21 -6.45 2.69
N MET A 130 11.54 -6.34 2.51
CA MET A 130 12.30 -5.18 2.93
C MET A 130 11.81 -3.89 2.26
N GLY A 131 11.34 -3.96 1.01
CA GLY A 131 10.73 -2.81 0.32
C GLY A 131 9.45 -2.34 1.02
N PHE A 132 8.53 -3.26 1.32
CA PHE A 132 7.30 -2.96 2.07
C PHE A 132 7.55 -2.45 3.49
N ILE A 133 8.59 -2.94 4.16
CA ILE A 133 8.95 -2.52 5.52
C ILE A 133 9.53 -1.11 5.52
N VAL A 134 10.43 -0.76 4.59
CA VAL A 134 11.22 0.49 4.68
C VAL A 134 10.74 1.62 3.78
N GLN A 135 10.31 1.35 2.55
CA GLN A 135 10.05 2.40 1.56
C GLN A 135 8.84 3.28 1.90
N PRO A 136 7.69 2.74 2.37
CA PRO A 136 6.54 3.57 2.68
C PRO A 136 6.84 4.68 3.69
N ALA A 137 7.76 4.45 4.63
CA ALA A 137 8.10 5.39 5.69
C ALA A 137 9.48 6.06 5.47
N LEU A 138 10.56 5.30 5.45
CA LEU A 138 11.93 5.83 5.52
C LEU A 138 12.36 6.48 4.21
N GLN A 139 11.98 5.92 3.06
CA GLN A 139 12.24 6.58 1.78
C GLN A 139 11.47 7.91 1.69
N LYS A 140 10.22 7.96 2.19
CA LYS A 140 9.44 9.20 2.23
C LYS A 140 10.01 10.25 3.17
N ASP A 141 10.51 9.85 4.35
CA ASP A 141 11.21 10.77 5.26
C ASP A 141 12.48 11.36 4.61
N TRP A 142 13.24 10.53 3.90
CA TRP A 142 14.39 10.99 3.12
C TRP A 142 13.98 11.96 1.99
N GLU A 143 13.03 11.57 1.14
CA GLU A 143 12.57 12.38 0.00
C GLU A 143 12.00 13.73 0.43
N LEU A 144 11.28 13.78 1.56
CA LEU A 144 10.59 14.99 2.03
C LEU A 144 11.48 15.90 2.89
N THR A 145 12.40 15.34 3.68
CA THR A 145 13.14 16.12 4.69
C THR A 145 14.66 16.02 4.57
N GLY A 146 15.20 15.17 3.71
CA GLY A 146 16.63 14.90 3.62
C GLY A 146 17.19 14.16 4.84
N ASN A 147 16.39 13.36 5.56
CA ASN A 147 16.87 12.62 6.73
C ASN A 147 17.86 11.52 6.33
N LYS A 148 19.14 11.73 6.67
CA LYS A 148 20.25 10.83 6.34
C LYS A 148 20.17 9.47 7.03
N GLU A 149 19.62 9.39 8.24
CA GLU A 149 19.43 8.11 8.94
C GLU A 149 18.42 7.25 8.18
N SER A 150 17.29 7.84 7.79
CA SER A 150 16.27 7.17 6.97
C SER A 150 16.84 6.73 5.62
N TYR A 151 17.63 7.57 4.94
CA TYR A 151 18.32 7.18 3.71
C TYR A 151 19.27 5.99 3.92
N GLN A 152 20.09 6.02 4.97
CA GLN A 152 21.01 4.93 5.28
C GLN A 152 20.25 3.62 5.57
N SER A 153 19.10 3.67 6.23
CA SER A 153 18.25 2.50 6.41
C SER A 153 17.69 1.95 5.09
N VAL A 154 17.26 2.81 4.16
CA VAL A 154 16.84 2.37 2.81
C VAL A 154 18.00 1.71 2.06
N VAL A 155 19.21 2.26 2.16
CA VAL A 155 20.43 1.65 1.61
C VAL A 155 20.69 0.27 2.22
N ASN A 156 20.67 0.15 3.55
CA ASN A 156 20.89 -1.11 4.24
C ASN A 156 19.89 -2.18 3.80
N ALA A 157 18.62 -1.79 3.69
CA ALA A 157 17.55 -2.68 3.30
C ALA A 157 17.69 -3.17 1.85
N ALA A 158 18.15 -2.32 0.93
CA ALA A 158 18.41 -2.73 -0.44
C ALA A 158 19.50 -3.80 -0.52
N TYR A 159 20.61 -3.62 0.21
CA TYR A 159 21.67 -4.64 0.25
C TYR A 159 21.24 -5.91 0.99
N ALA A 160 20.44 -5.79 2.04
CA ALA A 160 19.90 -6.94 2.75
C ALA A 160 18.95 -7.75 1.86
N LEU A 161 18.06 -7.09 1.11
CA LEU A 161 17.21 -7.73 0.11
C LEU A 161 18.03 -8.39 -1.00
N ALA A 162 19.04 -7.70 -1.53
CA ALA A 162 19.91 -8.22 -2.57
C ALA A 162 20.70 -9.47 -2.13
N SER A 163 21.07 -9.57 -0.85
CA SER A 163 21.77 -10.77 -0.32
C SER A 163 20.93 -12.05 -0.37
N ARG A 164 19.61 -11.93 -0.57
CA ARG A 164 18.70 -13.07 -0.72
C ARG A 164 18.59 -13.56 -2.17
N TYR A 165 19.30 -12.92 -3.10
CA TYR A 165 19.37 -13.35 -4.50
C TYR A 165 20.22 -14.61 -4.66
N ASP A 166 19.76 -15.55 -5.46
CA ASP A 166 20.51 -16.73 -5.87
C ASP A 166 20.78 -16.71 -7.37
N ASP A 167 22.05 -16.81 -7.76
CA ASP A 167 22.45 -16.69 -9.16
C ASP A 167 22.03 -17.89 -10.02
N LYS A 168 21.76 -19.07 -9.43
CA LYS A 168 21.30 -20.23 -10.19
C LYS A 168 19.80 -20.19 -10.41
N VAL A 169 19.03 -19.83 -9.38
CA VAL A 169 17.57 -19.65 -9.46
C VAL A 169 17.20 -18.36 -10.20
N LYS A 170 18.11 -17.38 -10.24
CA LYS A 170 17.89 -16.06 -10.88
C LYS A 170 16.75 -15.28 -10.22
N ALA A 171 16.56 -15.48 -8.92
CA ALA A 171 15.50 -14.85 -8.15
C ALA A 171 15.93 -14.55 -6.72
N ILE A 172 15.09 -13.78 -6.02
CA ILE A 172 15.26 -13.39 -4.62
C ILE A 172 14.38 -14.31 -3.80
N ARG A 173 14.94 -14.93 -2.76
CA ARG A 173 14.19 -15.84 -1.89
C ARG A 173 13.15 -15.06 -1.09
N SER A 174 11.89 -15.47 -1.16
CA SER A 174 10.79 -14.86 -0.44
C SER A 174 10.79 -15.22 1.05
N TRP A 175 10.80 -16.51 1.37
CA TRP A 175 10.73 -17.03 2.74
C TRP A 175 11.80 -18.09 2.97
N ASP A 176 12.33 -18.12 4.18
CA ASP A 176 13.27 -19.17 4.62
C ASP A 176 12.51 -20.39 5.14
N VAL A 177 11.33 -20.16 5.74
CA VAL A 177 10.42 -21.16 6.28
C VAL A 177 8.98 -20.84 5.85
N ALA A 178 8.24 -21.86 5.42
CA ALA A 178 6.81 -21.75 5.13
C ALA A 178 6.07 -22.98 5.63
N ILE A 179 5.16 -22.77 6.58
CA ILE A 179 4.38 -23.83 7.24
C ILE A 179 2.91 -23.46 7.19
N ASN A 180 2.08 -24.41 6.76
CA ASN A 180 0.63 -24.36 6.86
C ASN A 180 0.08 -25.78 7.06
N ASP A 181 -1.25 -25.95 7.08
CA ASP A 181 -1.86 -27.27 7.33
C ASP A 181 -1.63 -28.28 6.18
N ARG A 182 -1.07 -27.84 5.04
CA ARG A 182 -0.80 -28.66 3.85
C ARG A 182 0.66 -29.04 3.70
N TYR A 183 1.61 -28.16 4.07
CA TYR A 183 3.04 -28.40 3.89
C TYR A 183 3.88 -27.76 5.00
N SER A 184 5.09 -28.28 5.17
CA SER A 184 6.12 -27.73 6.05
C SER A 184 7.44 -27.69 5.30
N ILE A 185 7.81 -26.50 4.82
CA ILE A 185 9.05 -26.23 4.10
C ILE A 185 9.97 -25.48 5.06
N THR A 186 11.00 -26.18 5.55
CA THR A 186 11.96 -25.65 6.54
C THR A 186 13.42 -25.81 6.12
N ASP A 187 13.69 -26.53 5.03
CA ASP A 187 15.05 -26.80 4.55
C ASP A 187 15.37 -25.98 3.30
N MET A 188 16.18 -24.93 3.50
CA MET A 188 16.62 -24.01 2.45
C MET A 188 17.59 -24.64 1.45
N SER A 189 18.19 -25.79 1.76
CA SER A 189 19.14 -26.48 0.87
C SER A 189 18.43 -27.25 -0.24
N THR A 190 17.17 -27.61 -0.01
CA THR A 190 16.33 -28.36 -0.96
C THR A 190 15.18 -27.55 -1.53
N ASN A 191 14.89 -26.37 -0.98
CA ASN A 191 13.78 -25.49 -1.37
C ASN A 191 14.20 -24.03 -1.49
N PHE A 192 13.65 -23.32 -2.47
CA PHE A 192 13.81 -21.89 -2.70
C PHE A 192 12.48 -21.29 -3.11
N LEU A 193 11.80 -20.62 -2.17
CA LEU A 193 10.45 -20.11 -2.36
C LEU A 193 10.51 -18.69 -2.96
N VAL A 194 9.76 -18.46 -4.03
CA VAL A 194 9.56 -17.15 -4.66
C VAL A 194 8.07 -16.89 -4.81
N ILE A 195 7.59 -15.72 -4.37
CA ILE A 195 6.18 -15.33 -4.46
C ILE A 195 5.99 -14.07 -5.30
N ILE A 196 4.81 -13.91 -5.89
CA ILE A 196 4.51 -12.79 -6.78
C ILE A 196 4.66 -11.40 -6.11
N ASP A 197 4.40 -11.30 -4.81
CA ASP A 197 4.50 -10.10 -3.97
C ASP A 197 5.92 -9.49 -4.00
N SER A 198 6.93 -10.33 -4.26
CA SER A 198 8.32 -9.89 -4.35
C SER A 198 8.58 -8.90 -5.49
N MET A 199 7.73 -8.87 -6.52
CA MET A 199 7.78 -7.88 -7.60
C MET A 199 7.69 -6.44 -7.08
N CYS A 200 6.89 -6.18 -6.05
CA CYS A 200 6.73 -4.84 -5.48
C CYS A 200 7.90 -4.43 -4.57
N ASN A 201 8.78 -5.35 -4.19
CA ASN A 201 9.97 -5.06 -3.40
C ASN A 201 11.20 -4.73 -4.27
N LEU A 202 11.13 -4.94 -5.60
CA LEU A 202 12.21 -4.64 -6.53
C LEU A 202 12.49 -3.15 -6.68
N ASP A 203 11.48 -2.30 -6.43
CA ASP A 203 11.61 -0.83 -6.45
C ASP A 203 12.74 -0.36 -5.53
N LEU A 204 12.92 -1.01 -4.37
CA LEU A 204 14.00 -0.71 -3.42
C LEU A 204 15.39 -0.92 -4.03
N LEU A 205 15.58 -2.01 -4.78
CA LEU A 205 16.86 -2.33 -5.42
C LEU A 205 17.16 -1.37 -6.57
N TYR A 206 16.16 -1.04 -7.39
CA TYR A 206 16.34 -0.05 -8.45
C TYR A 206 16.64 1.34 -7.88
N TYR A 207 15.88 1.77 -6.87
CA TYR A 207 16.05 3.08 -6.23
C TYR A 207 17.48 3.28 -5.71
N ILE A 208 18.00 2.32 -4.94
CA ILE A 208 19.38 2.41 -4.42
C ILE A 208 20.43 2.11 -5.49
N GLY A 209 20.18 1.17 -6.40
CA GLY A 209 21.07 0.86 -7.52
C GLY A 209 21.36 2.09 -8.38
N HIS A 210 20.33 2.86 -8.72
CA HIS A 210 20.51 4.14 -9.43
C HIS A 210 21.15 5.21 -8.55
N ALA A 211 20.73 5.34 -7.29
CA ALA A 211 21.29 6.36 -6.38
C ALA A 211 22.80 6.18 -6.10
N GLN A 212 23.28 4.94 -6.03
CA GLN A 212 24.69 4.61 -5.77
C GLN A 212 25.49 4.26 -7.03
N ASN A 213 24.87 4.26 -8.21
CA ASN A 213 25.46 3.75 -9.45
C ASN A 213 25.97 2.30 -9.30
N ASP A 214 25.19 1.46 -8.61
CA ASP A 214 25.48 0.04 -8.41
C ASP A 214 24.69 -0.81 -9.43
N PRO A 215 25.31 -1.25 -10.54
CA PRO A 215 24.64 -2.05 -11.55
C PRO A 215 24.25 -3.44 -11.04
N THR A 216 24.82 -3.92 -9.94
CA THR A 216 24.52 -5.24 -9.36
C THR A 216 23.09 -5.28 -8.85
N LEU A 217 22.65 -4.26 -8.11
CA LEU A 217 21.28 -4.17 -7.58
C LEU A 217 20.25 -4.11 -8.71
N ILE A 218 20.53 -3.31 -9.75
CA ILE A 218 19.69 -3.17 -10.95
C ILE A 218 19.60 -4.52 -11.69
N THR A 219 20.73 -5.22 -11.81
CA THR A 219 20.82 -6.52 -12.48
C THR A 219 20.05 -7.60 -11.72
N ILE A 220 20.19 -7.67 -10.40
CA ILE A 220 19.44 -8.59 -9.53
C ILE A 220 17.94 -8.38 -9.70
N ALA A 221 17.48 -7.12 -9.59
CA ALA A 221 16.06 -6.79 -9.72
C ALA A 221 15.52 -7.19 -11.10
N THR A 222 16.27 -6.89 -12.16
CA THR A 222 15.86 -7.20 -13.54
C THR A 222 15.84 -8.70 -13.82
N GLN A 223 16.84 -9.45 -13.33
CA GLN A 223 16.86 -10.92 -13.45
C GLN A 223 15.69 -11.55 -12.68
N HIS A 224 15.43 -11.09 -11.46
CA HIS A 224 14.27 -11.51 -10.69
C HIS A 224 12.97 -11.31 -11.49
N ALA A 225 12.71 -10.10 -11.99
CA ALA A 225 11.49 -9.81 -12.75
C ALA A 225 11.32 -10.73 -13.98
N ASN A 226 12.41 -11.04 -14.69
CA ASN A 226 12.36 -12.00 -15.81
C ASN A 226 11.99 -13.42 -15.34
N SER A 227 12.52 -13.88 -14.20
CA SER A 227 12.17 -15.18 -13.62
C SER A 227 10.69 -15.27 -13.25
N ILE A 228 10.10 -14.18 -12.72
CA ILE A 228 8.67 -14.11 -12.42
C ILE A 228 7.82 -14.25 -13.69
N ILE A 229 8.21 -13.58 -14.79
CA ILE A 229 7.52 -13.72 -16.10
C ILE A 229 7.51 -15.18 -16.55
N ASN A 230 8.63 -15.88 -16.43
CA ASN A 230 8.76 -17.23 -16.96
C ASN A 230 8.09 -18.29 -16.09
N GLU A 231 8.11 -18.10 -14.77
CA GLU A 231 7.81 -19.19 -13.84
C GLU A 231 6.54 -18.99 -13.02
N ILE A 232 6.21 -17.75 -12.65
CA ILE A 232 5.03 -17.43 -11.85
C ILE A 232 3.84 -17.09 -12.74
N LEU A 233 4.05 -16.36 -13.84
CA LEU A 233 2.97 -16.07 -14.78
C LEU A 233 2.61 -17.32 -15.59
N ARG A 234 1.32 -17.53 -15.79
CA ARG A 234 0.78 -18.54 -16.72
C ARG A 234 0.74 -17.95 -18.14
N PRO A 235 0.59 -18.78 -19.18
CA PRO A 235 0.52 -18.30 -20.56
C PRO A 235 -0.60 -17.28 -20.84
N ASP A 236 -1.66 -17.28 -20.03
CA ASP A 236 -2.78 -16.33 -20.12
C ASP A 236 -2.61 -15.08 -19.24
N TYR A 237 -1.42 -14.88 -18.66
CA TYR A 237 -1.06 -13.80 -17.74
C TYR A 237 -1.82 -13.77 -16.41
N SER A 238 -2.55 -14.84 -16.07
CA SER A 238 -2.85 -15.13 -14.67
C SER A 238 -1.57 -15.49 -13.91
N SER A 239 -1.60 -15.40 -12.58
CA SER A 239 -0.43 -15.69 -11.75
C SER A 239 -0.67 -16.86 -10.81
N TYR A 240 0.34 -17.74 -10.70
CA TYR A 240 0.52 -18.51 -9.47
C TYR A 240 0.85 -17.54 -8.32
N HIS A 241 0.60 -17.95 -7.09
CA HIS A 241 1.07 -17.16 -5.94
C HIS A 241 2.56 -17.44 -5.68
N LEU A 242 2.94 -18.72 -5.62
CA LEU A 242 4.27 -19.16 -5.20
C LEU A 242 4.84 -20.19 -6.17
N VAL A 243 6.16 -20.13 -6.39
CA VAL A 243 6.93 -21.21 -7.00
C VAL A 243 8.05 -21.62 -6.05
N ASN A 244 8.18 -22.93 -5.82
CA ASN A 244 9.31 -23.51 -5.12
C ASN A 244 10.32 -24.02 -6.15
N PHE A 245 11.56 -23.55 -6.07
CA PHE A 245 12.67 -23.94 -6.93
C PHE A 245 13.65 -24.84 -6.17
N SER A 246 14.33 -25.69 -6.93
CA SER A 246 15.47 -26.45 -6.44
C SER A 246 16.72 -25.56 -6.40
N PRO A 247 17.33 -25.29 -5.24
CA PRO A 247 18.57 -24.50 -5.17
C PRO A 247 19.75 -25.16 -5.93
N SER A 248 19.74 -26.49 -6.06
CA SER A 248 20.83 -27.23 -6.72
C SER A 248 20.76 -27.13 -8.25
N THR A 249 19.56 -27.02 -8.83
CA THR A 249 19.36 -27.01 -10.30
C THR A 249 18.88 -25.67 -10.85
N GLY A 250 18.28 -24.81 -10.03
CA GLY A 250 17.62 -23.57 -10.47
C GLY A 250 16.23 -23.79 -11.08
N LEU A 251 15.75 -25.04 -11.17
CA LEU A 251 14.49 -25.37 -11.85
C LEU A 251 13.29 -25.38 -10.88
N PRO A 252 12.08 -25.05 -11.36
CA PRO A 252 10.86 -25.13 -10.56
C PRO A 252 10.56 -26.59 -10.17
N GLN A 253 10.26 -26.81 -8.89
CA GLN A 253 9.83 -28.09 -8.32
C GLN A 253 8.31 -28.14 -8.16
N ALA A 254 7.68 -27.02 -7.78
CA ALA A 254 6.24 -26.92 -7.58
C ALA A 254 5.73 -25.49 -7.80
N LYS A 255 4.53 -25.36 -8.36
CA LYS A 255 3.78 -24.09 -8.44
C LYS A 255 2.56 -24.21 -7.53
N MET A 256 2.38 -23.26 -6.62
CA MET A 256 1.53 -23.43 -5.44
C MET A 256 0.85 -22.13 -5.01
N THR A 257 -0.01 -22.24 -4.01
CA THR A 257 -0.52 -21.09 -3.25
C THR A 257 -0.43 -21.26 -1.74
N ASN A 258 -0.19 -20.15 -1.04
CA ASN A 258 -0.32 -20.05 0.42
C ASN A 258 -1.58 -19.27 0.87
N GLN A 259 -2.15 -18.45 -0.01
CA GLN A 259 -3.26 -17.52 0.32
C GLN A 259 -4.43 -17.56 -0.64
N GLY A 260 -4.24 -17.98 -1.90
CA GLY A 260 -5.30 -18.14 -2.89
C GLY A 260 -6.15 -19.37 -2.63
N TRP A 261 -7.16 -19.61 -3.45
CA TRP A 261 -8.11 -20.72 -3.28
C TRP A 261 -7.48 -22.09 -3.52
N THR A 262 -6.79 -22.26 -4.65
CA THR A 262 -6.06 -23.49 -5.04
C THR A 262 -4.76 -23.11 -5.74
N ASP A 263 -3.87 -24.08 -5.99
CA ASP A 263 -2.60 -23.80 -6.67
C ASP A 263 -2.82 -23.22 -8.08
N ASP A 264 -3.86 -23.69 -8.78
CA ASP A 264 -4.18 -23.24 -10.13
C ASP A 264 -5.17 -22.07 -10.17
N SER A 265 -5.63 -21.59 -9.01
CA SER A 265 -6.48 -20.39 -8.97
C SER A 265 -5.68 -19.10 -9.14
N THR A 266 -6.39 -18.01 -9.35
CA THR A 266 -5.83 -16.65 -9.43
C THR A 266 -6.29 -15.81 -8.26
N TRP A 267 -5.43 -15.78 -7.24
CA TRP A 267 -5.59 -14.89 -6.09
C TRP A 267 -5.50 -13.43 -6.55
N SER A 268 -6.56 -12.65 -6.30
CA SER A 268 -6.71 -11.34 -6.94
C SER A 268 -5.65 -10.34 -6.50
N ARG A 269 -5.20 -10.40 -5.24
CA ARG A 269 -4.10 -9.55 -4.75
C ARG A 269 -2.75 -9.95 -5.33
N GLY A 270 -2.50 -11.24 -5.58
CA GLY A 270 -1.31 -11.70 -6.28
C GLY A 270 -1.25 -11.13 -7.71
N GLN A 271 -2.40 -11.14 -8.40
CA GLN A 271 -2.53 -10.50 -9.70
C GLN A 271 -2.31 -8.98 -9.63
N ALA A 272 -2.82 -8.32 -8.59
CA ALA A 272 -2.60 -6.89 -8.37
C ALA A 272 -1.11 -6.55 -8.13
N TRP A 273 -0.38 -7.39 -7.40
CA TRP A 273 1.08 -7.26 -7.25
C TRP A 273 1.83 -7.41 -8.56
N ALA A 274 1.41 -8.34 -9.43
CA ALA A 274 1.98 -8.47 -10.76
C ALA A 274 1.80 -7.17 -11.57
N ILE A 275 0.58 -6.61 -11.59
CA ILE A 275 0.28 -5.35 -12.31
C ILE A 275 1.17 -4.21 -11.80
N LEU A 276 1.16 -3.97 -10.49
CA LEU A 276 1.92 -2.86 -9.89
C LEU A 276 3.42 -3.05 -10.07
N GLY A 277 3.95 -4.23 -9.74
CA GLY A 277 5.38 -4.50 -9.74
C GLY A 277 6.01 -4.50 -11.14
N PHE A 278 5.33 -5.06 -12.15
CA PHE A 278 5.83 -4.97 -13.54
C PHE A 278 5.74 -3.54 -14.09
N ALA A 279 4.69 -2.80 -13.75
CA ALA A 279 4.57 -1.40 -14.13
C ALA A 279 5.70 -0.56 -13.52
N GLN A 280 6.01 -0.76 -12.22
CA GLN A 280 7.15 -0.14 -11.54
C GLN A 280 8.48 -0.54 -12.19
N THR A 281 8.67 -1.83 -12.47
CA THR A 281 9.89 -2.35 -13.13
C THR A 281 10.13 -1.68 -14.49
N TYR A 282 9.07 -1.46 -15.28
CA TYR A 282 9.17 -0.68 -16.52
C TYR A 282 9.63 0.76 -16.26
N THR A 283 9.13 1.41 -15.20
CA THR A 283 9.53 2.81 -14.92
C THR A 283 11.04 2.97 -14.72
N TRP A 284 11.70 1.95 -14.16
CA TRP A 284 13.15 1.91 -13.94
C TRP A 284 13.93 1.49 -15.18
N THR A 285 13.52 0.40 -15.82
CA THR A 285 14.29 -0.22 -16.92
C THR A 285 14.03 0.38 -18.29
N LYS A 286 12.83 0.95 -18.48
CA LYS A 286 12.26 1.34 -19.78
C LYS A 286 12.20 0.20 -20.81
N ASP A 287 12.40 -1.05 -20.41
CA ASP A 287 12.24 -2.22 -21.28
C ASP A 287 10.74 -2.50 -21.47
N VAL A 288 10.26 -2.26 -22.69
CA VAL A 288 8.84 -2.37 -23.08
C VAL A 288 8.27 -3.76 -22.76
N LYS A 289 9.10 -4.81 -22.67
CA LYS A 289 8.67 -6.14 -22.23
C LYS A 289 7.95 -6.10 -20.88
N PHE A 290 8.44 -5.32 -19.92
CA PHE A 290 7.82 -5.21 -18.59
C PHE A 290 6.52 -4.40 -18.63
N LEU A 291 6.42 -3.37 -19.48
CA LEU A 291 5.17 -2.65 -19.69
C LEU A 291 4.11 -3.55 -20.34
N ALA A 292 4.48 -4.27 -21.40
CA ALA A 292 3.60 -5.24 -22.06
C ALA A 292 3.13 -6.33 -21.09
N THR A 293 4.03 -6.83 -20.24
CA THR A 293 3.68 -7.78 -19.18
C THR A 293 2.68 -7.19 -18.18
N ALA A 294 2.93 -5.97 -17.69
CA ALA A 294 2.02 -5.28 -16.77
C ALA A 294 0.63 -5.07 -17.38
N ILE A 295 0.57 -4.67 -18.67
CA ILE A 295 -0.66 -4.51 -19.44
C ILE A 295 -1.40 -5.83 -19.59
N ASN A 296 -0.71 -6.92 -19.94
CA ASN A 296 -1.36 -8.21 -20.10
C ASN A 296 -1.90 -8.76 -18.76
N CYS A 297 -1.15 -8.57 -17.66
CA CYS A 297 -1.65 -8.87 -16.31
C CYS A 297 -2.88 -8.02 -15.96
N ALA A 298 -2.91 -6.74 -16.36
CA ALA A 298 -4.04 -5.84 -16.16
C ALA A 298 -5.25 -6.24 -16.99
N ASN A 299 -5.06 -6.58 -18.26
CA ASN A 299 -6.12 -7.05 -19.15
C ASN A 299 -6.75 -8.35 -18.64
N TYR A 300 -5.93 -9.28 -18.13
CA TYR A 300 -6.44 -10.46 -17.43
C TYR A 300 -7.33 -10.07 -16.25
N PHE A 301 -6.83 -9.20 -15.36
CA PHE A 301 -7.55 -8.77 -14.16
C PHE A 301 -8.88 -8.09 -14.50
N VAL A 302 -8.87 -7.16 -15.46
CA VAL A 302 -10.06 -6.45 -15.94
C VAL A 302 -11.07 -7.43 -16.55
N ARG A 303 -10.63 -8.39 -17.37
CA ARG A 303 -11.51 -9.44 -17.90
C ARG A 303 -12.21 -10.19 -16.77
N ARG A 304 -11.48 -10.59 -15.71
CA ARG A 304 -12.09 -11.25 -14.54
C ARG A 304 -13.05 -10.35 -13.76
N LEU A 305 -12.82 -9.03 -13.71
CA LEU A 305 -13.78 -8.07 -13.14
C LEU A 305 -15.06 -7.97 -13.99
N THR A 306 -14.93 -7.95 -15.32
CA THR A 306 -16.09 -7.88 -16.24
C THR A 306 -16.95 -9.13 -16.20
N GLU A 307 -16.41 -10.30 -15.85
CA GLU A 307 -17.21 -11.52 -15.60
C GLU A 307 -18.23 -11.34 -14.47
N GLY A 308 -17.97 -10.39 -13.57
CA GLY A 308 -18.85 -9.98 -12.48
C GLY A 308 -19.87 -8.91 -12.86
N GLU A 309 -19.75 -8.27 -14.02
CA GLU A 309 -20.68 -7.23 -14.45
C GLU A 309 -22.12 -7.78 -14.53
N GLY A 310 -23.08 -7.04 -13.96
CA GLY A 310 -24.47 -7.49 -13.84
C GLY A 310 -24.72 -8.62 -12.83
N LYS A 311 -23.67 -9.22 -12.25
CA LYS A 311 -23.76 -10.22 -11.17
C LYS A 311 -23.45 -9.61 -9.81
N TRP A 312 -22.41 -8.79 -9.75
CA TRP A 312 -21.85 -8.15 -8.58
C TRP A 312 -22.35 -6.70 -8.47
N HIS A 313 -22.69 -6.23 -7.26
CA HIS A 313 -23.10 -4.82 -7.09
C HIS A 313 -21.98 -3.83 -7.48
N HIS A 314 -20.73 -4.17 -7.18
CA HIS A 314 -19.55 -3.35 -7.48
C HIS A 314 -18.52 -4.21 -8.23
N HIS A 315 -18.74 -4.44 -9.52
CA HIS A 315 -17.98 -5.43 -10.27
C HIS A 315 -16.49 -5.08 -10.45
N LEU A 316 -16.12 -3.79 -10.37
CA LEU A 316 -14.73 -3.35 -10.41
C LEU A 316 -13.99 -3.56 -9.09
N VAL A 317 -14.69 -3.90 -8.00
CA VAL A 317 -14.05 -4.35 -6.75
C VAL A 317 -13.80 -5.85 -6.83
N PRO A 318 -12.54 -6.31 -6.87
CA PRO A 318 -12.24 -7.72 -7.09
C PRO A 318 -12.75 -8.60 -5.95
N VAL A 319 -13.18 -9.81 -6.31
CA VAL A 319 -13.29 -10.92 -5.37
C VAL A 319 -11.92 -11.29 -4.81
N TRP A 320 -11.85 -11.94 -3.66
CA TRP A 320 -10.58 -12.30 -3.01
C TRP A 320 -9.72 -13.27 -3.85
N ASP A 321 -10.36 -14.13 -4.65
CA ASP A 321 -9.76 -15.04 -5.61
C ASP A 321 -10.77 -15.24 -6.75
N PHE A 322 -10.30 -15.13 -7.99
CA PHE A 322 -11.19 -15.13 -9.15
C PHE A 322 -11.81 -16.50 -9.44
N ASP A 323 -11.20 -17.59 -8.98
CA ASP A 323 -11.65 -18.96 -9.23
C ASP A 323 -12.29 -19.61 -7.97
N ALA A 324 -12.38 -18.87 -6.87
CA ALA A 324 -13.08 -19.32 -5.68
C ALA A 324 -14.60 -19.40 -5.92
N GLU A 325 -15.21 -20.43 -5.34
CA GLU A 325 -16.66 -20.52 -5.26
C GLU A 325 -17.21 -19.36 -4.41
N GLN A 326 -18.31 -18.76 -4.89
CA GLN A 326 -18.95 -17.62 -4.24
C GLN A 326 -20.20 -18.09 -3.49
N GLU A 327 -20.22 -17.89 -2.18
CA GLU A 327 -21.38 -18.22 -1.33
C GLU A 327 -22.60 -17.36 -1.68
N ASP A 328 -22.39 -16.06 -1.92
CA ASP A 328 -23.38 -15.12 -2.44
C ASP A 328 -22.86 -14.54 -3.76
N ILE A 329 -23.62 -14.73 -4.84
CA ILE A 329 -23.25 -14.26 -6.17
C ILE A 329 -23.31 -12.73 -6.27
N ARG A 330 -24.18 -12.06 -5.51
CA ARG A 330 -24.33 -10.59 -5.53
C ARG A 330 -23.30 -9.90 -4.66
N GLU A 331 -23.00 -10.50 -3.51
CA GLU A 331 -22.03 -10.01 -2.52
C GLU A 331 -20.94 -11.05 -2.24
N PRO A 332 -20.13 -11.43 -3.24
CA PRO A 332 -19.02 -12.34 -3.06
C PRO A 332 -17.99 -11.77 -2.10
N LEU A 333 -17.16 -12.65 -1.55
CA LEU A 333 -16.08 -12.21 -0.66
C LEU A 333 -15.07 -11.36 -1.44
N ARG A 334 -14.99 -10.08 -1.08
CA ARG A 334 -14.11 -9.10 -1.74
C ARG A 334 -12.71 -9.07 -1.18
N ASP A 335 -11.83 -8.46 -1.97
CA ASP A 335 -10.58 -7.92 -1.48
C ASP A 335 -10.33 -6.52 -2.03
N VAL A 336 -10.78 -5.49 -1.31
CA VAL A 336 -10.55 -4.10 -1.74
C VAL A 336 -9.08 -3.74 -1.84
N SER A 337 -8.21 -4.42 -1.10
CA SER A 337 -6.77 -4.19 -1.16
C SER A 337 -6.23 -4.50 -2.56
N ALA A 338 -6.59 -5.63 -3.17
CA ALA A 338 -6.27 -5.93 -4.56
C ALA A 338 -6.74 -4.83 -5.53
N GLY A 339 -7.94 -4.27 -5.31
CA GLY A 339 -8.49 -3.20 -6.15
C GLY A 339 -7.62 -1.94 -6.13
N VAL A 340 -7.30 -1.42 -4.94
CA VAL A 340 -6.49 -0.19 -4.80
C VAL A 340 -5.02 -0.39 -5.20
N ILE A 341 -4.47 -1.61 -5.03
CA ILE A 341 -3.13 -1.97 -5.51
C ILE A 341 -3.11 -1.97 -7.04
N ALA A 342 -4.06 -2.67 -7.67
CA ALA A 342 -4.16 -2.73 -9.12
C ALA A 342 -4.34 -1.33 -9.70
N ALA A 343 -5.21 -0.50 -9.12
CA ALA A 343 -5.43 0.88 -9.54
C ALA A 343 -4.15 1.73 -9.53
N ASN A 344 -3.25 1.55 -8.54
CA ASN A 344 -1.94 2.21 -8.56
C ASN A 344 -1.08 1.78 -9.76
N GLY A 345 -1.06 0.48 -10.07
CA GLY A 345 -0.36 -0.05 -11.24
C GLY A 345 -0.95 0.45 -12.56
N LEU A 346 -2.28 0.51 -12.66
CA LEU A 346 -3.00 1.03 -13.82
C LEU A 346 -2.68 2.51 -14.11
N VAL A 347 -2.54 3.34 -13.07
CA VAL A 347 -2.08 4.74 -13.24
C VAL A 347 -0.64 4.80 -13.75
N ILE A 348 0.25 3.92 -13.28
CA ILE A 348 1.63 3.85 -13.80
C ILE A 348 1.62 3.44 -15.28
N ILE A 349 0.83 2.44 -15.66
CA ILE A 349 0.65 2.01 -17.05
C ILE A 349 0.14 3.18 -17.92
N TYR A 350 -0.89 3.89 -17.47
CA TYR A 350 -1.41 5.07 -18.18
C TYR A 350 -0.32 6.12 -18.42
N LEU A 351 0.42 6.50 -17.37
CA LEU A 351 1.50 7.50 -17.49
C LEU A 351 2.64 7.02 -18.39
N ALA A 352 2.97 5.72 -18.34
CA ALA A 352 3.95 5.10 -19.21
C ALA A 352 3.53 5.18 -20.69
N LEU A 353 2.27 4.86 -21.00
CA LEU A 353 1.73 4.92 -22.37
C LEU A 353 1.73 6.36 -22.91
N LEU A 354 1.42 7.36 -22.08
CA LEU A 354 1.52 8.78 -22.49
C LEU A 354 2.94 9.22 -22.86
N ALA A 355 3.97 8.56 -22.29
CA ALA A 355 5.37 8.87 -22.57
C ALA A 355 5.91 8.16 -23.82
N LEU A 356 5.15 7.23 -24.41
CA LEU A 356 5.53 6.48 -25.61
C LEU A 356 5.06 7.18 -26.90
N PRO A 357 5.68 6.86 -28.07
CA PRO A 357 5.13 7.25 -29.35
C PRO A 357 3.69 6.77 -29.52
N SER A 358 2.81 7.61 -30.07
CA SER A 358 1.37 7.35 -30.13
C SER A 358 0.98 6.02 -30.80
N ALA A 359 1.73 5.60 -31.84
CA ALA A 359 1.50 4.32 -32.49
C ALA A 359 1.77 3.12 -31.56
N THR A 360 2.90 3.14 -30.84
CA THR A 360 3.27 2.11 -29.86
C THR A 360 2.31 2.11 -28.67
N ALA A 361 1.91 3.29 -28.19
CA ALA A 361 0.95 3.41 -27.10
C ALA A 361 -0.42 2.83 -27.48
N ALA A 362 -0.90 3.11 -28.70
CA ALA A 362 -2.17 2.57 -29.20
C ALA A 362 -2.13 1.05 -29.41
N GLU A 363 -1.00 0.52 -29.91
CA GLU A 363 -0.79 -0.93 -30.05
C GLU A 363 -0.79 -1.63 -28.70
N LEU A 364 -0.06 -1.09 -27.72
CA LEU A 364 0.04 -1.69 -26.38
C LEU A 364 -1.26 -1.58 -25.59
N SER A 365 -1.99 -0.46 -25.69
CA SER A 365 -3.23 -0.30 -24.94
C SER A 365 -4.39 -1.09 -25.52
N ASP A 366 -4.37 -1.38 -26.82
CA ASP A 366 -5.44 -2.07 -27.55
C ASP A 366 -6.83 -1.48 -27.23
N GLY A 367 -6.91 -0.14 -27.20
CA GLY A 367 -8.14 0.60 -26.90
C GLY A 367 -8.54 0.65 -25.42
N THR A 368 -7.78 0.06 -24.51
CA THR A 368 -8.06 0.08 -23.06
C THR A 368 -7.72 1.44 -22.43
N ASP A 369 -8.70 2.08 -21.78
CA ASP A 369 -8.45 3.28 -20.97
C ASP A 369 -8.10 2.89 -19.53
N PHE A 370 -6.79 2.71 -19.28
CA PHE A 370 -6.30 2.32 -17.96
C PHE A 370 -6.54 3.37 -16.88
N LEU A 371 -6.66 4.66 -17.21
CA LEU A 371 -6.98 5.68 -16.21
C LEU A 371 -8.44 5.56 -15.77
N GLU A 372 -9.36 5.37 -16.72
CA GLU A 372 -10.79 5.15 -16.44
C GLU A 372 -11.00 3.91 -15.57
N LEU A 373 -10.33 2.80 -15.89
CA LEU A 373 -10.36 1.58 -15.08
C LEU A 373 -9.80 1.80 -13.67
N ALA A 374 -8.70 2.55 -13.54
CA ALA A 374 -8.09 2.83 -12.24
C ALA A 374 -9.02 3.66 -11.34
N VAL A 375 -9.56 4.77 -11.85
CA VAL A 375 -10.44 5.64 -11.07
C VAL A 375 -11.80 5.01 -10.84
N GLY A 376 -12.35 4.25 -11.79
CA GLY A 376 -13.59 3.47 -11.62
C GLY A 376 -13.47 2.40 -10.54
N THR A 377 -12.33 1.68 -10.50
CA THR A 377 -12.04 0.69 -9.45
C THR A 377 -12.00 1.33 -8.07
N VAL A 378 -11.31 2.46 -7.93
CA VAL A 378 -11.23 3.19 -6.65
C VAL A 378 -12.57 3.84 -6.29
N GLY A 379 -13.32 4.37 -7.26
CA GLY A 379 -14.66 4.91 -7.07
C GLY A 379 -15.62 3.88 -6.48
N GLN A 380 -15.76 2.71 -7.12
CA GLN A 380 -16.58 1.62 -6.59
C GLN A 380 -16.06 1.09 -5.25
N THR A 381 -14.74 1.10 -5.02
CA THR A 381 -14.17 0.74 -3.71
C THR A 381 -14.60 1.72 -2.62
N LEU A 382 -14.60 3.03 -2.91
CA LEU A 382 -15.05 4.05 -1.97
C LEU A 382 -16.55 3.94 -1.71
N GLU A 383 -17.36 3.74 -2.75
CA GLU A 383 -18.81 3.54 -2.62
C GLU A 383 -19.15 2.31 -1.76
N MET A 384 -18.44 1.20 -1.96
CA MET A 384 -18.70 -0.06 -1.26
C MET A 384 -18.14 -0.08 0.16
N SER A 385 -16.92 0.45 0.36
CA SER A 385 -16.08 0.06 1.50
C SER A 385 -15.48 1.24 2.26
N TYR A 386 -15.72 2.49 1.86
CA TYR A 386 -15.33 3.64 2.68
C TYR A 386 -16.09 3.65 3.99
N ASP A 387 -15.38 3.68 5.11
CA ASP A 387 -16.03 3.65 6.41
C ASP A 387 -16.79 4.94 6.73
N ALA A 388 -18.09 4.80 7.01
CA ALA A 388 -19.00 5.90 7.31
C ALA A 388 -18.95 6.42 8.76
N ASP A 389 -18.18 5.80 9.66
CA ASP A 389 -17.96 6.34 11.01
C ASP A 389 -16.80 7.34 10.97
N PHE A 390 -17.12 8.61 10.77
CA PHE A 390 -16.11 9.63 10.50
C PHE A 390 -15.40 10.12 11.75
N ALA A 391 -14.07 10.16 11.68
CA ALA A 391 -13.25 10.95 12.58
C ALA A 391 -13.16 12.41 12.11
N SER A 392 -12.95 13.36 13.02
CA SER A 392 -12.74 14.77 12.66
C SER A 392 -11.84 15.49 13.65
N PHE A 393 -11.27 16.63 13.28
CA PHE A 393 -10.53 17.46 14.24
C PHE A 393 -11.49 18.17 15.20
N LYS A 394 -11.11 18.27 16.48
CA LYS A 394 -11.85 19.05 17.48
C LYS A 394 -11.67 20.55 17.20
N ALA A 395 -12.73 21.31 17.47
CA ALA A 395 -12.67 22.77 17.46
C ALA A 395 -11.65 23.28 18.48
N PRO A 396 -11.06 24.48 18.28
CA PRO A 396 -10.20 25.09 19.28
C PRO A 396 -10.94 25.18 20.62
N LEU A 397 -10.27 24.86 21.72
CA LEU A 397 -10.80 25.19 23.04
C LEU A 397 -11.00 26.70 23.09
N ALA A 398 -12.23 27.16 23.33
CA ALA A 398 -12.51 28.57 23.52
C ALA A 398 -11.56 29.11 24.59
N LYS A 399 -10.73 30.11 24.24
CA LYS A 399 -9.94 30.84 25.24
C LYS A 399 -10.93 31.32 26.29
N LYS A 400 -10.88 30.78 27.52
CA LYS A 400 -11.55 31.41 28.65
C LYS A 400 -11.00 32.83 28.71
N SER A 401 -11.85 33.81 28.44
CA SER A 401 -11.53 35.21 28.68
C SER A 401 -11.36 35.37 30.18
N THR A 402 -10.12 35.24 30.67
CA THR A 402 -9.75 35.79 31.96
C THR A 402 -9.55 37.28 31.72
N VAL A 403 -10.62 38.05 31.92
CA VAL A 403 -10.51 39.49 32.15
C VAL A 403 -9.86 39.66 33.51
N ASN A 404 -8.53 39.65 33.56
CA ASN A 404 -7.79 40.24 34.65
C ASN A 404 -7.17 41.54 34.12
N GLY A 405 -7.62 42.65 34.70
CA GLY A 405 -7.18 43.98 34.33
C GLY A 405 -5.70 44.23 34.63
N ASN A 406 -5.20 45.25 33.91
CA ASN A 406 -3.93 45.94 34.05
C ASN A 406 -2.64 45.17 33.73
N GLY A 407 -1.98 45.61 32.64
CA GLY A 407 -0.51 45.65 32.58
C GLY A 407 0.12 45.19 31.28
N ASN A 408 0.53 46.16 30.46
CA ASN A 408 1.54 46.11 29.40
C ASN A 408 1.34 45.19 28.18
N ALA A 409 1.19 45.87 27.04
CA ALA A 409 1.36 45.36 25.70
C ALA A 409 2.78 44.86 25.47
N ASN A 410 2.91 43.55 25.20
CA ASN A 410 3.87 42.96 24.29
C ASN A 410 3.39 41.52 24.01
N GLY A 411 2.35 41.41 23.19
CA GLY A 411 1.77 40.14 22.77
C GLY A 411 2.61 39.47 21.70
N VAL A 412 3.67 38.77 22.10
CA VAL A 412 4.24 37.70 21.28
C VAL A 412 3.16 36.61 21.23
N ASN A 413 2.66 36.29 20.04
CA ASN A 413 1.77 35.16 19.78
C ASN A 413 2.51 33.86 20.13
N GLY A 414 2.47 33.48 21.41
CA GLY A 414 2.90 32.16 21.88
C GLY A 414 1.89 31.11 21.43
N VAL A 415 2.01 30.66 20.18
CA VAL A 415 1.52 29.33 19.81
C VAL A 415 2.42 28.34 20.55
N THR A 416 1.86 27.62 21.51
CA THR A 416 2.58 26.54 22.19
C THR A 416 2.85 25.44 21.17
N VAL A 417 4.06 25.44 20.61
CA VAL A 417 4.58 24.38 19.74
C VAL A 417 4.49 23.07 20.52
N GLY A 418 3.70 22.11 20.02
CA GLY A 418 3.58 20.77 20.61
C GLY A 418 2.27 20.42 21.33
N ALA A 419 1.22 21.24 21.25
CA ALA A 419 -0.11 20.84 21.73
C ALA A 419 -0.69 19.67 20.89
N GLU A 420 -1.16 18.61 21.55
CA GLU A 420 -1.78 17.43 20.91
C GLU A 420 -2.96 17.87 20.03
N VAL A 421 -2.96 17.47 18.76
CA VAL A 421 -4.05 17.79 17.83
C VAL A 421 -5.28 17.00 18.25
N GLY A 422 -6.29 17.67 18.81
CA GLY A 422 -7.47 16.98 19.32
C GLY A 422 -8.31 16.34 18.21
N ILE A 423 -8.60 15.03 18.32
CA ILE A 423 -9.47 14.29 17.40
C ILE A 423 -10.79 13.92 18.08
N LYS A 424 -11.90 14.08 17.35
CA LYS A 424 -13.18 13.40 17.62
C LYS A 424 -13.06 12.02 16.97
N GLU A 425 -12.89 11.02 17.82
CA GLU A 425 -12.52 9.68 17.38
C GLU A 425 -13.66 8.94 16.68
N THR A 426 -13.30 8.10 15.70
CA THR A 426 -14.17 7.09 15.09
C THR A 426 -14.15 5.80 15.91
N ARG A 427 -15.18 4.95 15.77
CA ARG A 427 -15.20 3.58 16.29
C ARG A 427 -14.65 2.55 15.31
N PHE A 428 -14.33 2.92 14.06
CA PHE A 428 -13.70 2.02 13.09
C PHE A 428 -12.40 2.66 12.54
N GLU A 429 -11.25 2.11 12.90
CA GLU A 429 -9.96 2.79 12.74
C GLU A 429 -9.39 2.80 11.32
N CYS A 430 -9.77 1.84 10.46
CA CYS A 430 -9.39 1.82 9.05
C CYS A 430 -10.20 2.82 8.21
N ILE A 431 -9.64 3.23 7.08
CA ILE A 431 -10.35 4.00 6.05
C ILE A 431 -11.28 3.08 5.27
N LEU A 432 -10.77 1.93 4.83
CA LEU A 432 -11.50 0.95 4.03
C LEU A 432 -11.90 -0.30 4.84
N ARG A 433 -13.03 -0.88 4.45
CA ARG A 433 -13.58 -2.16 4.90
C ARG A 433 -13.37 -3.25 3.83
N ASN A 434 -13.76 -4.49 4.12
CA ASN A 434 -13.94 -5.58 3.13
C ASN A 434 -12.67 -6.05 2.39
N SER A 435 -11.50 -6.00 3.01
CA SER A 435 -10.30 -6.69 2.52
C SER A 435 -10.24 -8.14 2.99
N THR A 436 -9.48 -8.98 2.28
CA THR A 436 -9.28 -10.39 2.64
C THR A 436 -7.80 -10.77 2.63
N THR A 437 -7.19 -10.93 3.81
CA THR A 437 -5.76 -11.27 3.92
C THR A 437 -5.45 -12.73 3.57
N ASN A 438 -6.25 -13.69 4.06
CA ASN A 438 -6.05 -15.11 3.76
C ASN A 438 -7.35 -15.90 4.01
N TRP A 439 -7.95 -16.46 2.95
CA TRP A 439 -9.12 -17.33 3.07
C TRP A 439 -8.86 -18.76 2.54
N ASN A 440 -7.58 -19.12 2.37
CA ASN A 440 -7.20 -20.48 1.95
C ASN A 440 -7.66 -21.52 3.00
N ARG A 441 -8.13 -22.68 2.53
CA ARG A 441 -8.66 -23.75 3.39
C ARG A 441 -7.63 -24.36 4.36
N HIS A 442 -6.34 -24.26 4.05
CA HIS A 442 -5.20 -24.77 4.82
C HIS A 442 -4.49 -23.69 5.66
N ALA A 443 -5.03 -22.47 5.71
CA ALA A 443 -4.44 -21.39 6.49
C ALA A 443 -4.65 -21.61 8.00
N HIS A 444 -3.57 -21.56 8.78
CA HIS A 444 -3.63 -21.66 10.25
C HIS A 444 -4.56 -20.61 10.88
N LYS A 445 -4.58 -19.40 10.32
CA LYS A 445 -5.53 -18.35 10.68
C LYS A 445 -6.11 -17.74 9.42
N LYS A 446 -7.43 -17.83 9.31
CA LYS A 446 -8.20 -17.23 8.22
C LYS A 446 -8.60 -15.80 8.58
N TYR A 447 -8.38 -14.89 7.64
CA TYR A 447 -8.61 -13.46 7.78
C TYR A 447 -9.35 -12.95 6.54
N LYS A 448 -10.61 -12.59 6.72
CA LYS A 448 -11.47 -12.08 5.66
C LYS A 448 -12.38 -10.96 6.16
N ASN A 449 -12.86 -10.13 5.24
CA ASN A 449 -13.86 -9.10 5.50
C ASN A 449 -13.50 -8.16 6.68
N HIS A 450 -12.30 -7.58 6.61
CA HIS A 450 -11.76 -6.66 7.62
C HIS A 450 -11.22 -5.38 6.97
N GLY A 451 -10.99 -4.34 7.78
CA GLY A 451 -10.09 -3.25 7.40
C GLY A 451 -8.64 -3.72 7.36
N LEU A 452 -7.79 -3.06 6.58
CA LEU A 452 -6.43 -3.55 6.30
C LEU A 452 -5.46 -2.39 6.05
N VAL A 453 -4.36 -2.39 6.79
CA VAL A 453 -3.40 -1.27 6.81
C VAL A 453 -2.82 -0.95 5.42
N TYR A 454 -2.52 -1.96 4.61
CA TYR A 454 -1.96 -1.72 3.28
C TYR A 454 -3.04 -1.31 2.27
N ALA A 455 -4.31 -1.68 2.46
CA ALA A 455 -5.39 -1.12 1.64
C ALA A 455 -5.51 0.40 1.86
N ASP A 456 -5.46 0.83 3.12
CA ASP A 456 -5.46 2.26 3.48
C ASP A 456 -4.24 3.00 2.90
N TYR A 457 -3.05 2.38 2.98
CA TYR A 457 -1.82 2.93 2.38
C TYR A 457 -1.96 3.12 0.87
N PHE A 458 -2.35 2.07 0.14
CA PHE A 458 -2.47 2.13 -1.32
C PHE A 458 -3.59 3.07 -1.78
N LEU A 459 -4.67 3.23 -1.01
CA LEU A 459 -5.67 4.28 -1.26
C LEU A 459 -5.05 5.68 -1.12
N CYS A 460 -4.29 5.93 -0.05
CA CYS A 460 -3.65 7.22 0.16
C CYS A 460 -2.58 7.54 -0.90
N GLU A 461 -1.78 6.54 -1.24
CA GLU A 461 -0.75 6.60 -2.29
C GLU A 461 -1.37 6.81 -3.68
N PHE A 462 -2.52 6.19 -3.96
CA PHE A 462 -3.28 6.43 -5.20
C PHE A 462 -3.65 7.92 -5.33
N GLY A 463 -4.20 8.52 -4.27
CA GLY A 463 -4.48 9.96 -4.24
C GLY A 463 -3.23 10.81 -4.48
N ASN A 464 -2.11 10.49 -3.81
CA ASN A 464 -0.85 11.20 -4.01
C ASN A 464 -0.29 11.01 -5.42
N ARG A 465 -0.53 9.86 -6.06
CA ARG A 465 -0.12 9.59 -7.43
C ARG A 465 -0.89 10.43 -8.43
N LEU A 466 -2.20 10.62 -8.22
CA LEU A 466 -3.02 11.53 -9.03
C LEU A 466 -2.56 12.99 -8.88
N LEU A 467 -2.27 13.43 -7.65
CA LEU A 467 -1.69 14.76 -7.39
C LEU A 467 -0.33 14.96 -8.09
N ARG A 468 0.57 13.96 -8.02
CA ARG A 468 1.86 13.99 -8.73
C ARG A 468 1.70 14.05 -10.24
N ALA A 469 0.66 13.42 -10.78
CA ALA A 469 0.34 13.43 -12.20
C ALA A 469 -0.42 14.70 -12.66
N GLY A 470 -0.83 15.58 -11.73
CA GLY A 470 -1.65 16.76 -12.07
C GLY A 470 -3.05 16.40 -12.55
N LEU A 471 -3.60 15.26 -12.12
CA LEU A 471 -4.92 14.76 -12.52
C LEU A 471 -6.05 15.24 -11.59
N VAL A 472 -5.71 15.84 -10.44
CA VAL A 472 -6.64 16.34 -9.40
C VAL A 472 -6.25 17.76 -8.99
#